data_AF-A0A2J8Q9H4-F1
#
_entry.id   AF-A0A2J8Q9H4-F1
#
_cell.length_a   1.000
_cell.length_b   1.000
_cell.length_c   1.000
_cell.angle_alpha   90.00
_cell.angle_beta   90.00
_cell.angle_gamma   90.00
#
_symmetry.space_group_name_H-M   'P 1'
#
loop_
_entity.id
_entity.type
_entity.pdbx_description
1 polymer ?
#
loop_
_entity_poly.entity_id
_entity_poly.type
_entity_poly.pdbx_seq_one_letter_code
_entity_poly.pdbx_strand_id
1 'polypeptide(L)'
;MSSFEGQMAEYPTISIDRFDRENLRARPYFLSHCHKGHMKGLRAPTLKRRLECSLEVYLYCSPVTKELLLTSRKYRFWKKQIISIEIETPTQISLVDEASGEVFISGQ
;
A
#
# COMPACT_ATOMS: atom_id res chain seq x y z
N MET A 1 0.85 -13.93 -16.93
CA MET A 1 0.33 -12.60 -16.54
C MET A 1 -0.78 -12.84 -15.53
N SER A 2 -0.65 -12.31 -14.32
CA SER A 2 -1.71 -12.41 -13.30
C SER A 2 -2.88 -11.50 -13.67
N SER A 3 -4.11 -12.02 -13.58
CA SER A 3 -5.37 -11.26 -13.72
C SER A 3 -5.79 -10.57 -12.42
N PHE A 4 -4.96 -10.67 -11.37
CA PHE A 4 -5.25 -10.07 -10.07
C PHE A 4 -5.12 -8.55 -10.13
N GLU A 5 -6.23 -7.84 -9.90
CA GLU A 5 -6.33 -6.38 -10.01
C GLU A 5 -6.11 -5.63 -8.68
N GLY A 6 -5.63 -6.32 -7.65
CA GLY A 6 -5.08 -5.74 -6.42
C GLY A 6 -5.87 -5.99 -5.15
N GLN A 7 -7.17 -6.27 -5.26
CA GLN A 7 -8.05 -6.48 -4.11
C GLN A 7 -8.43 -7.95 -3.97
N MET A 8 -8.36 -8.46 -2.74
CA MET A 8 -8.88 -9.78 -2.37
C MET A 8 -10.36 -9.66 -2.00
N ALA A 9 -11.16 -10.70 -2.24
CA ALA A 9 -12.59 -10.67 -1.94
C ALA A 9 -12.85 -10.57 -0.43
N GLU A 10 -11.99 -11.20 0.36
CA GLU A 10 -12.05 -11.25 1.82
C GLU A 10 -11.64 -9.93 2.47
N TYR A 11 -10.74 -9.18 1.82
CA TYR A 11 -10.18 -7.92 2.33
C TYR A 11 -10.17 -6.85 1.23
N PRO A 12 -11.35 -6.35 0.80
CA PRO A 12 -11.45 -5.45 -0.34
C PRO A 12 -10.90 -4.04 -0.07
N THR A 13 -10.71 -3.68 1.21
CA THR A 13 -10.13 -2.39 1.62
C THR A 13 -8.60 -2.37 1.53
N ILE A 14 -7.97 -3.49 1.19
CA ILE A 14 -6.52 -3.63 1.01
C ILE A 14 -6.21 -3.73 -0.49
N SER A 15 -5.13 -3.07 -0.92
CA SER A 15 -4.62 -3.19 -2.29
C SER A 15 -3.19 -3.67 -2.33
N ILE A 16 -2.93 -4.70 -3.13
CA ILE A 16 -1.64 -5.38 -3.27
C ILE A 16 -1.19 -5.28 -4.73
N ASP A 17 0.03 -4.78 -4.99
CA ASP A 17 0.67 -4.73 -6.32
C ASP A 17 -0.08 -3.97 -7.44
N ARG A 18 -1.20 -3.32 -7.12
CA ARG A 18 -1.97 -2.45 -8.01
C ARG A 18 -2.46 -1.23 -7.25
N PHE A 19 -2.21 -0.05 -7.82
CA PHE A 19 -2.38 1.24 -7.16
C PHE A 19 -3.13 2.24 -8.04
N ASP A 20 -3.90 1.74 -9.00
CA ASP A 20 -4.76 2.51 -9.90
C ASP A 20 -6.23 2.08 -9.78
N ARG A 21 -7.14 2.91 -10.32
CA ARG A 21 -8.59 2.64 -10.35
C ARG A 21 -9.16 2.50 -8.93
N GLU A 22 -9.93 1.45 -8.66
CA GLU A 22 -10.57 1.19 -7.36
C GLU A 22 -9.57 1.11 -6.21
N ASN A 23 -8.32 0.70 -6.48
CA ASN A 23 -7.25 0.65 -5.48
C ASN A 23 -6.93 2.02 -4.88
N LEU A 24 -7.30 3.12 -5.52
CA LEU A 24 -7.18 4.48 -4.94
C LEU A 24 -8.04 4.69 -3.69
N ARG A 25 -8.88 3.74 -3.30
CA ARG A 25 -9.66 3.77 -2.05
C ARG A 25 -9.10 2.85 -0.96
N ALA A 26 -7.96 2.19 -1.20
CA ALA A 26 -7.36 1.29 -0.23
C ALA A 26 -6.96 2.01 1.07
N ARG A 27 -7.14 1.32 2.20
CA ARG A 27 -6.71 1.77 3.52
C ARG A 27 -5.19 1.56 3.65
N PRO A 28 -4.67 0.32 3.57
CA PRO A 28 -3.26 0.09 3.34
C PRO A 28 -2.98 -0.38 1.91
N TYR A 29 -1.77 -0.10 1.48
CA TYR A 29 -1.17 -0.65 0.27
C TYR A 29 -0.10 -1.67 0.63
N PHE A 30 0.05 -2.70 -0.20
CA PHE A 30 1.16 -3.66 -0.10
C PHE A 30 1.89 -3.76 -1.43
N LEU A 31 3.21 -3.84 -1.36
CA LEU A 31 4.06 -4.15 -2.51
C LEU A 31 4.88 -5.39 -2.20
N SER A 32 4.63 -6.46 -2.97
CA SER A 32 5.34 -7.72 -2.81
C SER A 32 6.81 -7.60 -3.22
N HIS A 33 7.10 -6.94 -4.34
CA HIS A 33 8.45 -6.73 -4.86
C HIS A 33 8.53 -5.66 -5.96
N CYS A 34 9.73 -5.18 -6.24
CA CYS A 34 10.02 -4.08 -7.18
C CYS A 34 10.08 -4.50 -8.66
N HIS A 35 9.02 -5.07 -9.21
CA HIS A 35 8.88 -5.31 -10.65
C HIS A 35 7.79 -4.43 -11.29
N LYS A 36 8.04 -3.95 -12.51
CA LYS A 36 7.14 -3.02 -13.22
C LYS A 36 5.69 -3.51 -13.32
N GLY A 37 5.49 -4.82 -13.48
CA GLY A 37 4.15 -5.42 -13.52
C GLY A 37 3.33 -5.26 -12.24
N HIS A 38 4.02 -5.16 -11.10
CA HIS A 38 3.45 -5.07 -9.74
C HIS A 38 3.44 -3.64 -9.20
N MET A 39 3.76 -2.64 -10.02
CA MET A 39 3.92 -1.23 -9.58
C MET A 39 3.01 -0.28 -10.36
N LYS A 40 1.97 -0.82 -11.02
CA LYS A 40 1.07 -0.03 -11.86
C LYS A 40 0.24 0.92 -10.98
N GLY A 41 0.37 2.22 -11.24
CA GLY A 41 -0.26 3.28 -10.45
C GLY A 41 0.58 3.80 -9.28
N LEU A 42 1.66 3.11 -8.88
CA LEU A 42 2.40 3.38 -7.63
C LEU A 42 3.03 4.79 -7.54
N ARG A 43 3.20 5.45 -8.69
CA ARG A 43 3.70 6.84 -8.78
C ARG A 43 2.76 7.78 -9.54
N ALA A 44 1.50 7.37 -9.72
CA ALA A 44 0.51 8.17 -10.43
C ALA A 44 0.21 9.46 -9.67
N PRO A 45 -0.05 10.59 -10.37
CA PRO A 45 -0.43 11.84 -9.70
C PRO A 45 -1.66 11.71 -8.81
N THR A 46 -2.63 10.88 -9.20
CA THR A 46 -3.84 10.59 -8.42
C THR A 46 -3.53 9.95 -7.08
N LEU A 47 -2.60 9.00 -7.04
CA LEU A 47 -2.15 8.36 -5.80
C LEU A 47 -1.38 9.32 -4.91
N LYS A 48 -0.51 10.16 -5.49
CA LYS A 48 0.19 11.21 -4.73
C LYS A 48 -0.80 12.15 -4.05
N ARG A 49 -1.81 12.61 -4.79
CA ARG A 49 -2.87 13.47 -4.25
C ARG A 49 -3.62 12.78 -3.11
N ARG A 50 -3.91 11.47 -3.22
CA ARG A 50 -4.52 10.70 -2.12
C ARG A 50 -3.65 10.76 -0.85
N LEU A 51 -2.35 10.50 -0.99
CA LEU A 51 -1.40 10.50 0.13
C LEU A 51 -1.19 11.89 0.75
N GLU A 52 -1.42 12.97 -0.01
CA GLU A 52 -1.41 14.33 0.52
C GLU A 52 -2.67 14.65 1.34
N CYS A 53 -3.81 14.03 1.00
CA CYS A 53 -5.08 14.19 1.72
C CYS A 53 -5.21 13.25 2.92
N SER A 54 -4.37 12.21 3.02
CA SER A 54 -4.46 11.15 4.02
C SER A 54 -3.11 10.89 4.66
N LEU A 55 -3.01 11.07 5.98
CA LEU A 55 -1.79 10.75 6.72
C LEU A 55 -1.75 9.30 7.24
N GLU A 56 -2.87 8.58 7.18
CA GLU A 56 -3.03 7.24 7.75
C GLU A 56 -2.90 6.10 6.71
N VAL A 57 -2.69 6.45 5.44
CA VAL A 57 -2.47 5.48 4.36
C VAL A 57 -0.98 5.17 4.20
N TYR A 58 -0.63 3.90 4.39
CA TYR A 58 0.75 3.41 4.33
C TYR A 58 0.97 2.36 3.23
N LEU A 59 2.19 2.30 2.72
CA LEU A 59 2.70 1.22 1.89
C LEU A 59 3.53 0.26 2.72
N TYR A 60 3.12 -1.00 2.78
CA TYR A 60 3.81 -2.08 3.47
C TYR A 60 4.58 -2.96 2.48
N CYS A 61 5.81 -3.33 2.84
CA CYS A 61 6.65 -4.23 2.04
C CYS A 61 7.80 -4.81 2.89
N SER A 62 8.64 -5.67 2.30
CA SER A 62 9.85 -6.15 2.97
C SER A 62 10.91 -5.04 3.13
N PRO A 63 11.88 -5.16 4.07
CA PRO A 63 12.97 -4.20 4.21
C PRO A 63 13.74 -3.97 2.89
N VAL A 64 14.02 -5.05 2.16
CA VAL A 64 14.71 -4.99 0.86
C VAL A 64 13.90 -4.23 -0.18
N THR A 65 12.58 -4.46 -0.26
CA THR A 65 11.70 -3.77 -1.20
C THR A 65 11.67 -2.26 -0.91
N LYS A 66 11.59 -1.87 0.37
CA LYS A 66 11.64 -0.47 0.79
C LYS A 66 12.92 0.22 0.34
N GLU A 67 14.08 -0.38 0.60
CA GLU A 67 15.37 0.20 0.20
C GLU A 67 15.47 0.33 -1.32
N LEU A 68 15.17 -0.73 -2.06
CA LEU A 68 15.19 -0.71 -3.53
C LEU A 68 14.25 0.36 -4.11
N LEU A 69 13.03 0.47 -3.58
CA LEU A 69 12.05 1.44 -4.05
C LEU A 69 12.53 2.88 -3.85
N LEU A 70 13.09 3.18 -2.67
CA LEU A 70 13.50 4.53 -2.27
C LEU A 70 14.81 4.99 -2.88
N THR A 71 15.64 4.09 -3.45
CA THR A 71 16.79 4.48 -4.28
C THR A 71 16.37 5.35 -5.47
N SER A 72 15.17 5.08 -6.02
CA SER A 72 14.64 5.82 -7.16
C SER A 72 13.96 7.11 -6.71
N ARG A 73 14.47 8.25 -7.22
CA ARG A 73 13.88 9.59 -6.97
C ARG A 73 12.39 9.68 -7.30
N LYS A 74 11.90 8.84 -8.22
CA LYS A 74 10.48 8.80 -8.65
C LYS A 74 9.54 8.35 -7.54
N TYR A 75 10.02 7.56 -6.57
CA TYR A 75 9.23 6.99 -5.48
C TYR A 75 9.57 7.58 -4.11
N ARG A 76 10.53 8.50 -4.01
CA ARG A 76 10.97 9.11 -2.74
C ARG A 76 9.85 9.79 -1.94
N PHE A 77 8.75 10.19 -2.59
CA PHE A 77 7.58 10.74 -1.90
C PHE A 77 6.94 9.75 -0.90
N TRP A 78 7.12 8.43 -1.10
CA TRP A 78 6.69 7.41 -0.16
C TRP A 78 7.48 7.38 1.15
N LYS A 79 8.62 8.07 1.27
CA LYS A 79 9.52 7.97 2.43
C LYS A 79 8.82 8.19 3.78
N LYS A 80 7.77 9.03 3.81
CA LYS A 80 6.99 9.31 5.03
C LYS A 80 5.91 8.26 5.34
N GLN A 81 5.49 7.48 4.35
CA GLN A 81 4.32 6.60 4.39
C GLN A 81 4.68 5.17 3.92
N ILE A 82 5.92 4.73 4.16
CA ILE A 82 6.37 3.37 3.82
C ILE A 82 6.92 2.66 5.05
N ILE A 83 6.31 1.53 5.37
CA ILE A 83 6.61 0.71 6.55
C ILE A 83 7.15 -0.64 6.06
N SER A 84 8.29 -1.04 6.59
CA SER A 84 8.86 -2.36 6.34
C SER A 84 8.32 -3.35 7.36
N ILE A 85 7.93 -4.54 6.90
CA ILE A 85 7.54 -5.68 7.73
C ILE A 85 8.68 -6.70 7.70
N GLU A 86 9.17 -7.09 8.87
CA GLU A 86 10.22 -8.11 8.98
C GLU A 86 9.73 -9.46 8.45
N ILE A 87 10.63 -10.19 7.81
CA ILE A 87 10.32 -11.50 7.23
C ILE A 87 9.98 -12.48 8.35
N GLU A 88 9.01 -13.36 8.09
CA GLU A 88 8.55 -14.39 9.05
C GLU A 88 8.08 -13.82 10.40
N THR A 89 7.71 -12.53 10.43
CA THR A 89 7.26 -11.85 11.64
C THR A 89 5.78 -11.46 11.51
N PRO A 90 4.86 -12.18 12.16
CA PRO A 90 3.46 -11.80 12.21
C PRO A 90 3.31 -10.37 12.72
N THR A 91 2.62 -9.53 11.94
CA THR A 91 2.53 -8.09 12.21
C THR A 91 1.07 -7.67 12.18
N GLN A 92 0.59 -7.08 13.28
CA GLN A 92 -0.75 -6.51 13.36
C GLN A 92 -0.79 -5.16 12.63
N ILE A 93 -1.79 -4.98 11.77
CA ILE A 93 -2.03 -3.75 11.02
C ILE A 93 -3.46 -3.29 11.27
N SER A 94 -3.62 -2.06 11.74
CA SER A 94 -4.93 -1.43 11.95
C SER A 94 -5.42 -0.79 10.66
N LEU A 95 -6.69 -0.99 10.32
CA LEU A 95 -7.30 -0.42 9.13
C LEU A 95 -8.27 0.69 9.54
N VAL A 96 -7.84 1.95 9.45
CA VAL A 96 -8.70 3.10 9.81
C VAL A 96 -9.57 3.50 8.63
N ASP A 97 -10.87 3.71 8.89
CA ASP A 97 -11.77 4.38 7.96
C ASP A 97 -11.69 5.89 8.16
N GLU A 98 -11.16 6.61 7.18
CA GLU A 98 -11.00 8.07 7.27
C GLU A 98 -12.33 8.83 7.29
N ALA A 99 -13.42 8.23 6.80
CA ALA A 99 -14.74 8.86 6.76
C ALA A 99 -15.49 8.74 8.10
N SER A 100 -15.33 7.62 8.81
CA SER A 100 -16.00 7.37 10.10
C SER A 100 -15.07 7.48 11.32
N GLY A 101 -13.75 7.46 11.13
CA GLY A 101 -12.76 7.34 12.19
C GLY A 101 -12.71 5.96 12.84
N GLU A 102 -13.44 4.97 12.31
CA GLU A 102 -13.50 3.63 12.89
C GLU A 102 -12.24 2.84 12.57
N VAL A 103 -11.67 2.21 13.60
CA VAL A 103 -10.50 1.34 13.48
C VAL A 103 -10.96 -0.10 13.39
N PHE A 104 -10.69 -0.75 12.27
CA PHE A 104 -10.94 -2.17 12.10
C PHE A 104 -9.68 -2.96 12.47
N ILE A 105 -9.81 -3.83 13.47
CA ILE A 105 -8.79 -4.79 13.87
C ILE A 105 -9.25 -6.15 13.34
N SER A 106 -8.48 -6.76 12.43
CA SER A 106 -8.78 -8.13 12.00
C SER A 106 -8.46 -9.10 13.15
N GLY A 107 -9.49 -9.54 13.88
CA GLY A 107 -9.33 -10.44 15.02
C GLY A 107 -10.47 -10.48 16.05
N GLN A 108 -11.61 -9.83 15.79
CA GLN A 108 -12.86 -9.99 16.56
C GLN A 108 -14.03 -10.28 15.62
#